data_AF-A0A7K1E3N8-F1
#
_entry.id   AF-A0A7K1E3N8-F1
#
_cell.length_a   1.000
_cell.length_b   1.000
_cell.length_c   1.000
_cell.angle_alpha   90.00
_cell.angle_beta   90.00
_cell.angle_gamma   90.00
#
_symmetry.space_group_name_H-M   'P 1'
#
loop_
_entity.id
_entity.type
_entity.pdbx_description
1 polymer ?
#
loop_
_entity_poly.entity_id
_entity_poly.type
_entity_poly.pdbx_seq_one_letter_code
_entity_poly.pdbx_strand_id
1 'polypeptide(L)' 'MAISAPKRVFLARFAGTSVFEPNGDRVGKIRDVVALLRTGNQSPRVVG' A
#
# COMPACT_ATOMS: atom_id res chain seq x y z
N MET A 1 25.77 6.02 -0.50
CA MET A 1 24.95 6.30 0.71
C MET A 1 23.56 5.75 0.45
N ALA A 2 23.25 4.56 0.95
CA ALA A 2 21.94 3.92 0.71
C ALA A 2 20.94 4.42 1.75
N ILE A 3 19.88 5.06 1.28
CA ILE A 3 18.77 5.52 2.13
C ILE A 3 17.90 4.30 2.42
N SER A 4 17.78 3.92 3.70
CA SER A 4 16.85 2.86 4.10
C SER A 4 15.43 3.39 3.93
N ALA A 5 14.66 2.78 3.03
CA ALA A 5 13.26 3.13 2.90
C ALA A 5 12.52 2.81 4.21
N PRO A 6 11.61 3.67 4.67
CA PRO A 6 10.85 3.43 5.88
C PRO A 6 10.04 2.13 5.74
N LYS A 7 10.06 1.29 6.78
CA LYS A 7 9.33 0.01 6.82
C LYS A 7 7.80 0.15 6.83
N ARG A 8 7.29 1.39 6.95
CA ARG A 8 5.86 1.71 7.03
C ARG A 8 5.59 2.99 6.25
N VAL A 9 4.42 3.06 5.65
CA VAL A 9 3.93 4.19 4.87
C VAL A 9 2.53 4.59 5.34
N PHE A 10 2.18 5.87 5.17
CA PHE A 10 0.84 6.36 5.46
C PHE A 10 -0.11 6.05 4.30
N LEU A 11 -1.16 5.27 4.55
CA LEU A 11 -2.15 4.87 3.54
C LEU A 11 -2.84 6.08 2.88
N ALA A 12 -3.00 7.19 3.58
CA ALA A 12 -3.59 8.43 3.04
C ALA A 12 -2.89 8.96 1.78
N ARG A 13 -1.65 8.51 1.50
CA ARG A 13 -0.88 8.92 0.32
C ARG A 13 -1.11 8.02 -0.90
N PHE A 14 -1.94 6.99 -0.80
CA PHE A 14 -2.07 5.97 -1.84
C PHE A 14 -3.11 6.33 -2.90
N ALA A 15 -4.13 7.13 -2.58
CA ALA A 15 -5.18 7.45 -3.54
C ALA A 15 -4.61 8.09 -4.81
N GLY A 16 -4.82 7.44 -5.96
CA GLY A 16 -4.33 7.93 -7.24
C GLY A 16 -2.89 7.58 -7.60
N THR A 17 -2.13 6.91 -6.72
CA THR A 17 -0.78 6.41 -7.00
C THR A 17 -0.80 5.42 -8.16
N SER A 18 0.08 5.61 -9.15
CA SER A 18 0.17 4.73 -10.32
C SER A 18 0.64 3.34 -9.94
N VAL A 19 0.00 2.33 -10.52
CA VAL A 19 0.40 0.92 -10.41
C VAL A 19 0.99 0.51 -11.76
N PHE A 20 2.14 -0.15 -11.69
CA PHE A 20 2.88 -0.63 -12.85
C PHE A 20 3.01 -2.15 -12.75
N GLU A 21 2.95 -2.82 -13.88
CA GLU A 21 3.35 -4.22 -13.96
C GLU A 21 4.89 -4.36 -13.95
N PRO A 22 5.45 -5.56 -13.74
CA PRO A 22 6.90 -5.75 -13.65
C PRO A 22 7.71 -5.26 -14.86
N ASN A 23 7.11 -5.25 -16.06
CA ASN A 23 7.75 -4.78 -17.29
C ASN A 23 7.79 -3.24 -17.41
N GLY A 24 7.11 -2.52 -16.51
CA GLY A 24 7.12 -1.06 -16.45
C GLY A 24 5.89 -0.37 -17.07
N ASP A 25 4.94 -1.13 -17.64
CA ASP A 25 3.71 -0.56 -18.17
C ASP A 25 2.74 -0.16 -17.05
N ARG A 26 2.10 1.02 -17.21
CA ARG A 26 1.13 1.51 -16.24
C ARG A 26 -0.21 0.81 -16.43
N VAL A 27 -0.57 -0.03 -15.46
CA VAL A 27 -1.84 -0.79 -15.48
C VAL A 27 -3.00 -0.08 -14.80
N GLY A 28 -2.71 0.96 -14.00
CA GLY A 28 -3.78 1.73 -13.36
C GLY A 28 -3.33 2.65 -12.25
N LYS A 29 -4.21 2.84 -11.27
CA LYS A 29 -3.96 3.61 -10.06
C LYS A 29 -4.64 2.96 -8.86
N ILE A 30 -4.09 3.18 -7.67
CA ILE A 30 -4.69 2.72 -6.43
C ILE A 30 -5.99 3.48 -6.19
N ARG A 31 -7.09 2.75 -6.02
CA ARG A 31 -8.43 3.28 -5.74
C ARG A 31 -8.64 3.45 -4.24
N ASP A 32 -8.42 2.37 -3.49
CA ASP A 32 -8.64 2.29 -2.05
C ASP A 32 -7.87 1.10 -1.46
N VAL A 33 -7.89 0.95 -0.14
CA VAL A 33 -7.19 -0.09 0.62
C VAL A 33 -8.20 -0.94 1.40
N VAL A 34 -8.11 -2.26 1.24
CA VAL A 34 -8.94 -3.20 2.01
C VAL A 34 -8.15 -3.69 3.23
N ALA A 35 -8.75 -3.59 4.41
CA ALA A 35 -8.18 -4.12 5.65
C ALA A 35 -9.10 -5.17 6.27
N LEU A 36 -8.51 -6.22 6.82
CA LEU A 36 -9.24 -7.22 7.59
C LEU A 36 -9.57 -6.67 8.98
N LEU A 37 -10.84 -6.84 9.37
CA LEU A 37 -11.25 -6.64 10.75
C LEU A 37 -10.55 -7.68 11.63
N ARG A 38 -9.86 -7.22 12.68
CA ARG A 38 -9.25 -8.09 13.70
C ARG A 38 -9.82 -7.72 15.07
N THR A 39 -10.22 -8.72 15.84
CA THR A 39 -10.76 -8.54 17.18
C THR A 39 -9.64 -8.42 18.23
N GLY A 40 -9.94 -7.79 19.36
CA GLY A 40 -8.95 -7.50 20.40
C GLY A 40 -7.95 -6.41 20.01
N ASN A 41 -6.83 -6.31 20.71
CA ASN A 41 -5.83 -5.26 20.50
C ASN A 41 -4.79 -5.63 19.41
N GLN A 42 -5.28 -6.06 18.25
CA GLN A 42 -4.45 -6.46 17.12
C GLN A 42 -4.39 -5.35 16.08
N SER A 43 -3.20 -5.05 15.55
CA SER A 43 -3.05 -4.04 14.48
C SER A 43 -3.89 -4.42 13.25
N PRO A 44 -4.41 -3.48 12.44
CA PRO A 44 -5.06 -3.83 11.18
C PRO A 44 -4.10 -4.56 10.21
N ARG A 45 -4.62 -5.48 9.39
CA ARG A 45 -3.86 -6.11 8.29
C ARG A 45 -4.48 -5.74 6.96
N VAL A 46 -3.72 -5.03 6.12
CA VAL A 46 -4.08 -4.74 4.73
C VAL A 46 -3.96 -6.01 3.90
N VAL A 47 -4.92 -6.23 3.01
CA VAL A 47 -4.97 -7.37 2.08
C VAL A 47 -5.24 -6.89 0.66
N GLY A 48 -4.67 -7.60 -0.31
CA GLY A 48 -4.60 -7.20 -1.71
C GLY A 48 -3.20 -7.38 -2.25
#